data_AF-A0AAW2YSU9-F1
#
_entry.id   AF-A0AAW2YSU9-F1
#
_cell.length_a   1.000
_cell.length_b   1.000
_cell.length_c   1.000
_cell.angle_alpha   90.00
_cell.angle_beta   90.00
_cell.angle_gamma   90.00
#
_symmetry.space_group_name_H-M   'P 1'
#
loop_
_entity.id
_entity.type
_entity.pdbx_description
1 polymer ?
#
loop_
_entity_poly.entity_id
_entity_poly.type
_entity_poly.pdbx_seq_one_letter_code
_entity_poly.pdbx_strand_id
1 'polypeptide(L)'
;MNKTKASNKATKIKEAPSFSSDFIIVAEFCEQRGPVSLMVIPENGESKFDLSRFVLRVLASDHTRRSQSNTGWINPEDSQVYLTDTKQGAHAYVHYITLHDIHARGYVRPICFCYVTNEPDKIMNNFEAFLNAFTQISQLIKYGNNCRFVRDVQKQL
;
A
#
# COMPACT_ATOMS: atom_id res chain seq x y z
N MET A 1 -56.89 22.97 1.51
CA MET A 1 -55.86 22.69 0.49
C MET A 1 -54.49 22.95 1.12
N ASN A 2 -53.84 21.94 1.68
CA ASN A 2 -52.45 22.02 2.16
C ASN A 2 -51.78 20.68 1.83
N LYS A 3 -50.89 20.69 0.83
CA LYS A 3 -50.08 19.55 0.41
C LYS A 3 -48.78 19.56 1.21
N THR A 4 -48.64 18.62 2.14
CA THR A 4 -47.39 18.33 2.83
C THR A 4 -46.41 17.68 1.84
N LYS A 5 -45.29 18.34 1.55
CA LYS A 5 -44.17 17.75 0.80
C LYS A 5 -43.42 16.79 1.73
N ALA A 6 -43.58 15.49 1.49
CA ALA A 6 -42.68 14.48 2.05
C ALA A 6 -41.34 14.54 1.32
N SER A 7 -40.27 14.84 2.06
CA SER A 7 -38.89 14.78 1.60
C SER A 7 -38.43 13.32 1.62
N ASN A 8 -38.36 12.69 0.45
CA ASN A 8 -37.76 11.36 0.29
C ASN A 8 -36.24 11.48 0.36
N LYS A 9 -35.68 11.27 1.56
CA LYS A 9 -34.24 11.05 1.75
C LYS A 9 -33.95 9.61 1.30
N ALA A 10 -33.43 9.45 0.08
CA ALA A 10 -32.98 8.16 -0.42
C ALA A 10 -31.84 7.65 0.47
N THR A 11 -32.13 6.64 1.30
CA THR A 11 -31.15 5.93 2.10
C THR A 11 -30.22 5.19 1.14
N LYS A 12 -28.99 5.70 0.95
CA LYS A 12 -27.95 4.97 0.21
C LYS A 12 -27.73 3.64 0.94
N ILE A 13 -28.17 2.55 0.32
CA ILE A 13 -27.85 1.20 0.79
C ILE A 13 -26.34 1.08 0.73
N LYS A 14 -25.70 0.90 1.90
CA LYS A 14 -24.27 0.66 1.98
C LYS A 14 -24.05 -0.75 1.41
N GLU A 15 -23.44 -0.85 0.24
CA GLU A 15 -23.07 -2.15 -0.32
C GLU A 15 -22.22 -2.90 0.71
N ALA A 16 -22.51 -4.20 0.88
CA ALA A 16 -21.73 -5.04 1.79
C ALA A 16 -20.27 -5.09 1.32
N PRO A 17 -19.30 -5.15 2.26
CA PRO A 17 -17.90 -5.27 1.87
C PRO A 17 -17.67 -6.55 1.06
N SER A 18 -16.76 -6.47 0.10
CA SER A 18 -16.41 -7.59 -0.80
C SER A 18 -15.61 -8.71 -0.10
N PHE A 19 -15.21 -8.51 1.15
CA PHE A 19 -14.40 -9.43 1.95
C PHE A 19 -14.81 -9.34 3.43
N SER A 20 -14.48 -10.39 4.19
CA SER A 20 -14.89 -10.54 5.59
C SER A 20 -13.74 -10.56 6.60
N SER A 21 -12.52 -10.76 6.15
CA SER A 21 -11.34 -10.93 7.01
C SER A 21 -10.27 -9.91 6.67
N ASP A 22 -9.56 -9.40 7.66
CA ASP A 22 -8.44 -8.49 7.41
C ASP A 22 -7.29 -9.24 6.75
N PHE A 23 -6.51 -8.55 5.91
CA PHE A 23 -5.35 -9.13 5.25
C PHE A 23 -4.28 -8.07 4.96
N ILE A 24 -3.07 -8.53 4.70
CA ILE A 24 -1.94 -7.71 4.28
C ILE A 24 -1.61 -8.03 2.82
N ILE A 25 -1.37 -7.00 2.02
CA ILE A 25 -0.82 -7.12 0.67
C ILE A 25 0.61 -6.57 0.66
N VAL A 26 1.52 -7.27 0.02
CA VAL A 26 2.78 -6.68 -0.46
C VAL A 26 2.65 -6.53 -1.97
N ALA A 27 2.93 -5.34 -2.48
CA ALA A 27 2.84 -5.05 -3.92
C ALA A 27 4.03 -4.20 -4.38
N GLU A 28 4.37 -4.32 -5.66
CA GLU A 28 5.43 -3.54 -6.30
C GLU A 28 4.95 -2.87 -7.57
N PHE A 29 5.62 -1.78 -7.96
CA PHE A 29 5.54 -1.28 -9.32
C PHE A 29 6.72 -1.85 -10.13
N CYS A 30 6.43 -2.74 -11.06
CA CYS A 30 7.39 -3.28 -12.01
C CYS A 30 7.26 -2.53 -13.34
N GLU A 31 8.29 -1.82 -13.81
CA GLU A 31 8.18 -1.01 -15.04
C GLU A 31 7.68 -1.78 -16.28
N GLN A 32 8.03 -3.07 -16.39
CA GLN A 32 7.64 -3.90 -17.53
C GLN A 32 6.20 -4.42 -17.43
N ARG A 33 5.67 -4.61 -16.21
CA ARG A 33 4.38 -5.26 -15.96
C ARG A 33 3.32 -4.33 -15.36
N GLY A 34 3.74 -3.15 -14.89
CA GLY A 34 2.94 -2.25 -14.08
C GLY A 34 2.86 -2.68 -12.61
N PRO A 35 1.81 -2.24 -11.89
CA PRO A 35 1.51 -2.64 -10.52
C PRO A 35 1.23 -4.14 -10.40
N VAL A 36 1.89 -4.81 -9.47
CA VAL A 36 1.76 -6.27 -9.26
C VAL A 36 1.64 -6.57 -7.76
N SER A 37 0.73 -7.47 -7.38
CA SER A 37 0.71 -8.05 -6.05
C SER A 37 1.78 -9.14 -5.95
N LEU A 38 2.66 -9.03 -4.96
CA LEU A 38 3.72 -10.00 -4.70
C LEU A 38 3.25 -11.11 -3.77
N MET A 39 2.47 -10.77 -2.74
CA MET A 39 1.91 -11.74 -1.81
C MET A 39 0.72 -11.15 -1.02
N VAL A 40 -0.12 -12.05 -0.51
CA VAL A 40 -1.22 -11.74 0.41
C VAL A 40 -1.06 -12.59 1.68
N ILE A 41 -1.32 -12.00 2.84
CA ILE A 41 -1.21 -12.65 4.15
C ILE A 41 -2.51 -12.41 4.94
N PRO A 42 -3.21 -13.46 5.41
CA PRO A 42 -2.98 -14.87 5.07
C PRO A 42 -3.20 -15.14 3.58
N GLU A 43 -2.66 -16.25 3.06
CA GLU A 43 -2.89 -16.64 1.67
C GLU A 43 -4.40 -16.77 1.38
N ASN A 44 -4.84 -16.18 0.27
CA ASN A 44 -6.25 -16.11 -0.15
C ASN A 44 -7.17 -15.33 0.83
N GLY A 45 -6.60 -14.50 1.72
CA GLY A 45 -7.35 -13.67 2.67
C GLY A 45 -8.25 -12.63 2.01
N GLU A 46 -7.95 -12.24 0.77
CA GLU A 46 -8.70 -11.26 -0.01
C GLU A 46 -10.08 -11.77 -0.46
N SER A 47 -10.28 -13.10 -0.55
CA SER A 47 -11.56 -13.72 -0.93
C SER A 47 -12.12 -13.18 -2.27
N LYS A 48 -13.18 -12.35 -2.26
CA LYS A 48 -13.78 -11.74 -3.47
C LYS A 48 -13.30 -10.31 -3.73
N PHE A 49 -12.34 -9.82 -2.95
CA PHE A 49 -11.75 -8.50 -3.13
C PHE A 49 -10.98 -8.44 -4.46
N ASP A 50 -11.23 -7.40 -5.25
CA ASP A 50 -10.54 -7.11 -6.50
C ASP A 50 -9.14 -6.53 -6.18
N LEU A 51 -8.22 -7.46 -5.94
CA LEU A 51 -6.83 -7.19 -5.61
C LEU A 51 -6.12 -6.38 -6.71
N SER A 52 -6.34 -6.73 -7.98
CA SER A 52 -5.70 -6.07 -9.12
C SER A 52 -6.10 -4.60 -9.20
N ARG A 53 -7.40 -4.29 -9.06
CA ARG A 53 -7.89 -2.91 -9.03
C ARG A 53 -7.33 -2.13 -7.85
N PHE A 54 -7.28 -2.75 -6.67
CA PHE A 54 -6.76 -2.11 -5.47
C PHE A 54 -5.27 -1.78 -5.61
N VAL A 55 -4.46 -2.76 -6.02
CA VAL A 55 -3.01 -2.60 -6.22
C VAL A 55 -2.71 -1.53 -7.28
N LEU A 56 -3.46 -1.53 -8.39
CA LEU A 56 -3.35 -0.47 -9.39
C LEU A 56 -3.60 0.92 -8.77
N ARG A 57 -4.63 1.06 -7.94
CA ARG A 57 -4.97 2.33 -7.30
C ARG A 57 -3.91 2.79 -6.30
N VAL A 58 -3.39 1.88 -5.50
CA VAL A 58 -2.35 2.15 -4.49
C VAL A 58 -1.07 2.64 -5.17
N LEU A 59 -0.62 1.94 -6.21
CA LEU A 59 0.67 2.21 -6.85
C LEU A 59 0.60 3.22 -8.02
N ALA A 60 -0.59 3.61 -8.49
CA ALA A 60 -0.74 4.66 -9.50
C ALA A 60 -0.49 6.07 -8.93
N SER A 61 -0.52 6.21 -7.60
CA SER A 61 -0.31 7.49 -6.93
C SER A 61 1.19 7.69 -6.70
N ASP A 62 1.73 8.82 -7.20
CA ASP A 62 3.15 9.14 -7.02
C ASP A 62 3.40 9.51 -5.54
N HIS A 63 3.99 8.56 -4.80
CA HIS A 63 4.28 8.70 -3.38
C HIS A 63 5.79 8.82 -3.10
N THR A 64 6.61 8.96 -4.13
CA THR A 64 8.04 9.19 -3.96
C THR A 64 8.25 10.63 -3.50
N ARG A 65 8.29 10.85 -2.17
CA ARG A 65 8.75 12.15 -1.65
C ARG A 65 10.20 12.33 -2.08
N ARG A 66 10.50 13.46 -2.74
CA ARG A 66 11.88 13.89 -3.02
C ARG A 66 12.60 14.04 -1.68
N SER A 67 13.46 13.09 -1.35
CA SER A 67 14.29 13.13 -0.15
C SER A 67 15.17 14.39 -0.17
N GLN A 68 15.08 15.20 0.89
CA GLN A 68 15.95 16.38 1.11
C GLN A 68 17.11 16.07 2.09
N SER A 69 17.29 14.82 2.49
CA SER A 69 18.33 14.45 3.47
C SER A 69 19.66 14.10 2.78
N ASN A 70 20.78 14.47 3.43
CA ASN A 70 22.15 14.22 2.93
C ASN A 70 22.51 12.72 2.81
N THR A 71 21.68 11.81 3.30
CA THR A 71 21.79 10.34 3.15
C THR A 71 20.82 9.77 2.12
N GLY A 72 20.06 10.65 1.44
CA GLY A 72 18.72 10.39 0.92
C GLY A 72 18.58 9.41 -0.24
N TRP A 73 19.67 8.97 -0.87
CA TRP A 73 19.64 7.92 -1.88
C TRP A 73 19.83 6.53 -1.27
N ILE A 74 20.81 6.35 -0.36
CA ILE A 74 21.15 5.03 0.22
C ILE A 74 20.02 4.50 1.10
N ASN A 75 19.28 5.39 1.76
CA ASN A 75 18.14 5.02 2.59
C ASN A 75 16.97 5.98 2.32
N PRO A 76 16.18 5.74 1.26
CA PRO A 76 15.02 6.56 0.95
C PRO A 76 14.03 6.55 2.13
N GLU A 77 13.42 7.70 2.42
CA GLU A 77 12.39 7.78 3.47
C GLU A 77 11.12 7.05 3.05
N ASP A 78 10.45 6.44 4.03
CA ASP A 78 9.15 5.81 3.81
C ASP A 78 8.03 6.85 3.81
N SER A 79 6.90 6.50 3.20
CA SER A 79 5.70 7.32 3.23
C SER A 79 4.49 6.48 3.59
N GLN A 80 3.59 7.02 4.39
CA GLN A 80 2.41 6.30 4.87
C GLN A 80 1.14 7.04 4.46
N VAL A 81 0.12 6.29 4.06
CA VAL A 81 -1.17 6.83 3.61
C VAL A 81 -2.30 5.97 4.15
N TYR A 82 -3.38 6.62 4.55
CA TYR A 82 -4.66 5.97 4.78
C TYR A 82 -5.56 6.11 3.55
N LEU A 83 -6.08 5.00 3.03
CA LEU A 83 -6.93 4.95 1.85
C LEU A 83 -8.29 4.34 2.16
N THR A 84 -9.30 4.74 1.38
CA THR A 84 -10.63 4.15 1.42
C THR A 84 -11.06 3.72 0.02
N ASP A 85 -11.44 2.45 -0.12
CA ASP A 85 -12.10 1.89 -1.31
C ASP A 85 -13.57 1.64 -1.03
N THR A 86 -14.38 2.67 -1.26
CA THR A 86 -15.82 2.63 -1.03
C THR A 86 -16.55 1.61 -1.89
N LYS A 87 -16.01 1.23 -3.07
CA LYS A 87 -16.63 0.22 -3.95
C LYS A 87 -16.49 -1.19 -3.39
N GLN A 88 -15.45 -1.42 -2.59
CA GLN A 88 -15.13 -2.73 -2.04
C GLN A 88 -15.42 -2.82 -0.54
N GLY A 89 -15.84 -1.70 0.07
CA GLY A 89 -16.04 -1.57 1.51
C GLY A 89 -14.73 -1.65 2.29
N ALA A 90 -13.62 -1.18 1.72
CA ALA A 90 -12.28 -1.37 2.26
C ALA A 90 -11.66 -0.08 2.78
N HIS A 91 -10.87 -0.23 3.83
CA HIS A 91 -10.02 0.77 4.44
C HIS A 91 -8.61 0.20 4.51
N ALA A 92 -7.60 1.01 4.21
CA ALA A 92 -6.24 0.52 4.14
C ALA A 92 -5.24 1.48 4.77
N TYR A 93 -4.34 0.93 5.58
CA TYR A 93 -3.07 1.56 5.92
C TYR A 93 -2.04 1.10 4.91
N VAL A 94 -1.40 2.04 4.22
CA VAL A 94 -0.36 1.77 3.22
C VAL A 94 0.95 2.36 3.67
N HIS A 95 2.01 1.56 3.61
CA HIS A 95 3.38 1.96 3.90
C HIS A 95 4.23 1.74 2.65
N TYR A 96 4.60 2.84 1.99
CA TYR A 96 5.44 2.87 0.81
C TYR A 96 6.90 2.87 1.20
N ILE A 97 7.67 2.00 0.53
CA ILE A 97 9.12 1.92 0.63
C ILE A 97 9.72 1.96 -0.79
N THR A 98 10.99 2.33 -0.87
CA THR A 98 11.75 2.23 -2.12
C THR A 98 12.96 1.33 -1.89
N LEU A 99 13.14 0.35 -2.77
CA LEU A 99 14.31 -0.53 -2.80
C LEU A 99 15.20 -0.20 -3.99
N HIS A 100 16.47 -0.55 -3.92
CA HIS A 100 17.40 -0.45 -5.03
C HIS A 100 17.33 -1.68 -5.94
N ASP A 101 17.42 -1.45 -7.24
CA ASP A 101 17.44 -2.49 -8.26
C ASP A 101 18.26 -2.05 -9.48
N ILE A 102 19.33 -2.79 -9.79
CA ILE A 102 20.26 -2.50 -10.90
C ILE A 102 19.63 -2.57 -12.30
N HIS A 103 18.45 -3.18 -12.41
CA HIS A 103 17.72 -3.36 -13.67
C HIS A 103 16.51 -2.42 -13.79
N ALA A 104 16.19 -1.64 -12.76
CA ALA A 104 15.15 -0.60 -12.81
C ALA A 104 15.68 0.72 -13.36
N ARG A 105 14.82 1.51 -14.00
CA ARG A 105 15.15 2.89 -14.36
C ARG A 105 15.36 3.70 -13.09
N GLY A 106 16.45 4.47 -13.06
CA GLY A 106 16.80 5.25 -11.86
C GLY A 106 17.26 4.40 -10.68
N TYR A 107 17.55 3.11 -10.89
CA TYR A 107 18.09 2.18 -9.90
C TYR A 107 17.17 1.91 -8.70
N VAL A 108 15.88 2.16 -8.83
CA VAL A 108 14.92 2.07 -7.73
C VAL A 108 13.65 1.31 -8.10
N ARG A 109 13.06 0.63 -7.13
CA ARG A 109 11.81 -0.11 -7.25
C ARG A 109 10.84 0.26 -6.12
N PRO A 110 9.69 0.88 -6.43
CA PRO A 110 8.67 1.16 -5.44
C PRO A 110 7.98 -0.13 -4.97
N ILE A 111 7.83 -0.26 -3.65
CA ILE A 111 7.11 -1.35 -3.00
C ILE A 111 6.17 -0.74 -1.94
N CYS A 112 5.05 -1.39 -1.69
CA CYS A 112 4.18 -1.02 -0.57
C CYS A 112 3.67 -2.24 0.19
N PHE A 113 3.51 -2.03 1.50
CA PHE A 113 2.79 -2.94 2.39
C PHE A 113 1.43 -2.32 2.70
N CYS A 114 0.35 -3.08 2.54
CA CYS A 114 -1.00 -2.59 2.76
C CYS A 114 -1.70 -3.49 3.77
N TYR A 115 -2.08 -2.98 4.94
CA TYR A 115 -3.06 -3.65 5.79
C TYR A 115 -4.46 -3.21 5.37
N VAL A 116 -5.33 -4.17 5.03
CA VAL A 116 -6.68 -3.94 4.49
C VAL A 116 -7.71 -4.51 5.46
N THR A 117 -8.72 -3.70 5.78
CA THR A 117 -9.82 -4.06 6.67
C THR A 117 -11.12 -3.40 6.22
N ASN A 118 -12.27 -3.97 6.58
CA ASN A 118 -13.57 -3.33 6.40
C ASN A 118 -13.98 -2.49 7.64
N GLU A 119 -13.16 -2.46 8.69
CA GLU A 119 -13.38 -1.74 9.94
C GLU A 119 -12.33 -0.62 10.12
N PRO A 120 -12.65 0.64 9.78
CA PRO A 120 -11.66 1.73 9.81
C PRO A 120 -11.07 1.99 11.20
N ASP A 121 -11.85 1.72 12.26
CA ASP A 121 -11.43 1.94 13.64
C ASP A 121 -10.23 1.07 14.02
N LYS A 122 -10.06 -0.12 13.42
CA LYS A 122 -8.87 -0.96 13.63
C LYS A 122 -7.60 -0.23 13.24
N ILE A 123 -7.62 0.48 12.11
CA ILE A 123 -6.47 1.27 11.64
C ILE A 123 -6.23 2.46 12.57
N MET A 124 -7.28 3.23 12.87
CA MET A 124 -7.13 4.46 13.65
C MET A 124 -6.67 4.18 15.09
N ASN A 125 -7.25 3.16 15.73
CA ASN A 125 -6.92 2.82 17.12
C ASN A 125 -5.52 2.19 17.27
N ASN A 126 -4.94 1.66 16.19
CA ASN A 126 -3.64 0.99 16.21
C ASN A 126 -2.61 1.66 15.29
N PHE A 127 -2.84 2.92 14.89
CA PHE A 127 -2.01 3.60 13.88
C PHE A 127 -0.52 3.60 14.24
N GLU A 128 -0.18 3.92 15.50
CA GLU A 128 1.20 3.90 15.98
C GLU A 128 1.81 2.49 15.93
N ALA A 129 1.03 1.46 16.26
CA ALA A 129 1.48 0.07 16.18
C ALA A 129 1.77 -0.34 14.72
N PHE A 130 0.90 0.03 13.78
CA PHE A 130 1.14 -0.18 12.34
C PHE A 130 2.39 0.56 11.87
N LEU A 131 2.54 1.84 12.22
CA LEU A 131 3.70 2.63 11.86
C LEU A 131 4.99 1.99 12.37
N ASN A 132 5.04 1.63 13.64
CA ASN A 132 6.22 1.04 14.26
C ASN A 132 6.58 -0.32 13.64
N ALA A 133 5.59 -1.22 13.50
CA ALA A 133 5.82 -2.56 12.96
C ALA A 133 6.28 -2.51 11.50
N PHE A 134 5.62 -1.71 10.67
CA PHE A 134 5.95 -1.62 9.24
C PHE A 134 7.28 -0.89 9.01
N THR A 135 7.63 0.09 9.86
CA THR A 135 8.94 0.75 9.82
C THR A 135 10.08 -0.22 10.13
N GLN A 136 9.92 -1.10 11.14
CA GLN A 136 10.92 -2.11 11.46
C GLN A 136 11.12 -3.09 10.30
N ILE A 137 10.01 -3.54 9.69
CA ILE A 137 10.04 -4.40 8.49
C ILE A 137 10.75 -3.70 7.32
N SER A 138 10.40 -2.44 7.07
CA SER A 138 11.03 -1.61 6.03
C SER A 138 12.55 -1.54 6.21
N GLN A 139 13.03 -1.22 7.42
CA GLN A 139 14.45 -1.09 7.72
C GLN A 139 15.21 -2.40 7.46
N LEU A 140 14.66 -3.54 7.89
CA LEU A 140 15.26 -4.85 7.67
C LEU A 140 15.35 -5.21 6.17
N ILE A 141 14.26 -4.98 5.43
CA ILE A 141 14.21 -5.29 3.99
C ILE A 141 15.18 -4.38 3.23
N LYS A 142 15.21 -3.08 3.53
CA LYS A 142 16.13 -2.13 2.91
C LYS A 142 17.59 -2.48 3.20
N TYR A 143 17.93 -2.88 4.42
CA TYR A 143 19.27 -3.32 4.75
C TYR A 143 19.71 -4.50 3.88
N GLY A 144 18.90 -5.56 3.83
CA GLY A 144 19.20 -6.73 3.00
C GLY A 144 19.26 -6.40 1.50
N ASN A 145 18.36 -5.54 1.03
CA ASN A 145 18.36 -5.05 -0.34
C ASN A 145 19.64 -4.26 -0.67
N ASN A 146 20.08 -3.35 0.21
CA ASN A 146 21.31 -2.57 0.03
C ASN A 146 22.55 -3.46 -0.04
N CYS A 147 22.67 -4.46 0.84
CA CYS A 147 23.77 -5.44 0.78
C CYS A 147 23.80 -6.17 -0.57
N ARG A 148 22.63 -6.58 -1.08
CA ARG A 148 22.52 -7.24 -2.39
C ARG A 148 22.86 -6.30 -3.53
N PHE A 149 22.32 -5.08 -3.50
CA PHE A 149 22.53 -4.07 -4.53
C PHE A 149 24.01 -3.70 -4.69
N VAL A 150 24.73 -3.46 -3.58
CA VAL A 150 26.18 -3.17 -3.61
C VAL A 150 26.95 -4.30 -4.29
N ARG A 151 26.65 -5.56 -3.96
CA ARG A 151 27.29 -6.72 -4.58
C ARG A 151 26.98 -6.82 -6.07
N ASP A 152 25.75 -6.52 -6.47
CA ASP A 152 25.33 -6.61 -7.86
C ASP A 152 25.96 -5.47 -8.70
N VAL A 153 26.12 -4.27 -8.13
CA VAL A 153 26.90 -3.16 -8.75
C VAL A 153 28.38 -3.53 -8.90
N GLN A 154 29.00 -4.11 -7.87
CA GLN A 154 30.40 -4.53 -7.93
C GLN A 154 30.70 -5.54 -9.03
N LYS A 155 29.72 -6.39 -9.40
CA LYS A 155 29.86 -7.36 -10.49
C LYS A 155 29.79 -6.73 -11.89
N GLN A 156 29.28 -5.50 -11.99
CA GLN A 156 29.18 -4.77 -13.25
C GLN A 156 30.38 -3.84 -13.50
N LEU A 157 31.23 -3.64 -12.49
CA LEU A 157 32.48 -2.89 -12.56
C LEU A 157 33.66 -3.80 -12.95
#